data_AF-A0A4Z0GK87-F1
#
_entry.id   AF-A0A4Z0GK87-F1
#
_cell.length_a   1.000
_cell.length_b   1.000
_cell.length_c   1.000
_cell.angle_alpha   90.00
_cell.angle_beta   90.00
_cell.angle_gamma   90.00
#
_symmetry.space_group_name_H-M   'P 1'
#
loop_
_entity.id
_entity.type
_entity.pdbx_description
1 polymer ?
#
loop_
_entity_poly.entity_id
_entity_poly.type
_entity_poly.pdbx_seq_one_letter_code
_entity_poly.pdbx_strand_id
1 'polypeptide(L)'
;MKKDRDKLFLIQESIIAPELPKDQTGGSSFVGNILGLRIRFLRDEKNLSQVEMADQLNISNVQLNRYESGARKPDPEMLVQIADYLNVSVDFLLGRVPAVQESPSSYFSKDEAQLMDRIRHLPDMYPFIQDLATHPEKAGKLMKIWTIIRND
;
A
#
# COMPACT_ATOMS: atom_id res chain seq x y z
N MET A 1 -0.31 19.35 34.18
CA MET A 1 0.47 18.82 33.04
C MET A 1 0.17 17.33 32.85
N LYS A 2 -1.01 17.04 32.29
CA LYS A 2 -1.45 15.71 31.85
C LYS A 2 -2.42 15.98 30.70
N LYS A 3 -1.93 16.10 29.46
CA LYS A 3 -2.82 16.27 28.30
C LYS A 3 -2.30 15.73 26.97
N ASP A 4 -1.11 15.12 26.92
CA ASP A 4 -0.53 14.64 25.66
C ASP A 4 -0.33 13.12 25.57
N ARG A 5 -0.87 12.33 26.52
CA ARG A 5 -0.81 10.86 26.43
C ARG A 5 -2.04 10.22 25.78
N ASP A 6 -3.16 10.93 25.69
CA ASP A 6 -4.40 10.36 25.13
C ASP A 6 -4.50 10.51 23.60
N LYS A 7 -3.66 11.36 22.98
CA LYS A 7 -3.62 11.49 21.52
C LYS A 7 -2.83 10.37 20.83
N LEU A 8 -1.85 9.75 21.50
CA LEU A 8 -1.13 8.61 20.92
C LEU A 8 -1.95 7.31 20.92
N PHE A 9 -2.92 7.19 21.82
CA PHE A 9 -3.80 6.01 21.90
C PHE A 9 -4.87 6.00 20.80
N LEU A 10 -5.27 7.18 20.29
CA LEU A 10 -6.23 7.31 19.20
C LEU A 10 -5.65 7.02 17.80
N ILE A 11 -4.32 7.04 17.64
CA ILE A 11 -3.69 6.78 16.33
C ILE A 11 -3.53 5.26 16.12
N GLN A 12 -3.41 4.47 17.20
CA GLN A 12 -3.20 3.02 17.11
C GLN A 12 -4.45 2.21 16.73
N GLU A 13 -5.67 2.72 16.93
CA GLU A 13 -6.91 2.04 16.51
C GLU A 13 -7.40 2.45 15.11
N SER A 14 -6.71 3.35 14.41
CA SER A 14 -7.09 3.82 13.06
C SER A 14 -6.50 3.01 11.90
N ILE A 15 -5.75 1.93 12.18
CA ILE A 15 -5.04 1.12 11.16
C ILE A 15 -5.80 -0.17 10.80
N ILE A 16 -7.08 -0.27 11.15
CA ILE A 16 -7.97 -1.29 10.57
C ILE A 16 -8.88 -0.55 9.59
N ALA A 17 -8.46 -0.54 8.33
CA ALA A 17 -9.34 -0.14 7.22
C ALA A 17 -10.67 -0.90 7.38
N PRO A 18 -11.84 -0.23 7.25
CA PRO A 18 -13.10 -0.91 7.39
C PRO A 18 -13.12 -2.07 6.39
N GLU A 19 -13.39 -3.30 6.87
CA GLU A 19 -13.72 -4.40 5.97
C GLU A 19 -14.83 -3.88 5.05
N LEU A 20 -14.64 -4.00 3.72
CA LEU A 20 -15.71 -3.75 2.76
C LEU A 20 -16.96 -4.47 3.27
N PRO A 21 -18.14 -3.80 3.36
CA PRO A 21 -19.31 -4.34 4.01
C PRO A 21 -19.59 -5.77 3.58
N LYS A 22 -19.51 -6.73 4.51
CA LYS A 22 -19.90 -8.11 4.27
C LYS A 22 -21.43 -8.14 4.20
N ASP A 23 -21.94 -8.59 3.05
CA ASP A 23 -23.33 -9.03 2.81
C ASP A 23 -24.43 -7.95 2.68
N GLN A 24 -24.76 -7.60 1.42
CA GLN A 24 -26.15 -7.55 0.95
C GLN A 24 -26.28 -8.51 -0.24
N THR A 25 -26.33 -9.80 0.07
CA THR A 25 -26.48 -10.90 -0.88
C THR A 25 -27.93 -11.00 -1.35
N GLY A 26 -28.17 -10.51 -2.56
CA GLY A 26 -29.41 -10.69 -3.28
C GLY A 26 -29.18 -10.68 -4.78
N GLY A 27 -28.85 -11.83 -5.36
CA GLY A 27 -28.96 -12.10 -6.80
C GLY A 27 -27.87 -11.51 -7.71
N SER A 28 -27.02 -12.41 -8.24
CA SER A 28 -26.47 -12.37 -9.61
C SER A 28 -26.16 -10.99 -10.22
N SER A 29 -25.01 -10.36 -9.89
CA SER A 29 -24.35 -9.33 -10.74
C SER A 29 -22.98 -8.80 -10.24
N PHE A 30 -22.65 -8.89 -8.94
CA PHE A 30 -21.59 -8.00 -8.39
C PHE A 30 -20.13 -8.53 -8.32
N VAL A 31 -19.82 -9.76 -8.78
CA VAL A 31 -18.42 -10.24 -8.81
C VAL A 31 -17.60 -9.58 -9.94
N GLY A 32 -18.23 -8.78 -10.81
CA GLY A 32 -17.62 -8.30 -12.05
C GLY A 32 -16.64 -7.11 -11.96
N ASN A 33 -16.62 -6.32 -10.88
CA ASN A 33 -15.85 -5.07 -10.84
C ASN A 33 -15.24 -4.71 -9.47
N ILE A 34 -14.44 -5.61 -8.89
CA ILE A 34 -13.70 -5.30 -7.65
C ILE A 34 -12.77 -4.08 -7.80
N LEU A 35 -12.18 -3.90 -8.99
CA LEU A 35 -11.24 -2.81 -9.28
C LEU A 35 -11.89 -1.44 -9.15
N GLY A 36 -12.98 -1.19 -9.88
CA GLY A 36 -13.65 0.09 -9.85
C GLY A 36 -14.22 0.44 -8.47
N LEU A 37 -14.67 -0.57 -7.71
CA LEU A 37 -15.13 -0.40 -6.34
C LEU A 37 -14.00 0.03 -5.40
N ARG A 38 -12.82 -0.59 -5.49
CA ARG A 38 -11.66 -0.22 -4.65
C ARG A 38 -11.10 1.16 -5.01
N ILE A 39 -11.08 1.52 -6.29
CA ILE A 39 -10.70 2.87 -6.74
C ILE A 39 -11.66 3.91 -6.14
N ARG A 40 -12.96 3.70 -6.28
CA ARG A 40 -13.99 4.60 -5.73
C ARG A 40 -13.86 4.74 -4.21
N PHE A 41 -13.76 3.60 -3.51
CA PHE A 41 -13.61 3.58 -2.06
C PHE A 41 -12.42 4.41 -1.60
N LEU A 42 -11.23 4.21 -2.18
CA LEU A 42 -10.03 4.95 -1.81
C LEU A 42 -10.11 6.45 -2.18
N ARG A 43 -10.80 6.79 -3.27
CA ARG A 43 -11.07 8.19 -3.63
C ARG A 43 -11.97 8.87 -2.59
N ASP A 44 -13.04 8.19 -2.18
CA ASP A 44 -13.99 8.69 -1.18
C ASP A 44 -13.33 8.84 0.20
N GLU A 45 -12.48 7.89 0.62
CA GLU A 45 -11.67 7.98 1.85
C GLU A 45 -10.74 9.21 1.88
N LYS A 46 -10.25 9.63 0.70
CA LYS A 46 -9.44 10.85 0.55
C LYS A 46 -10.28 12.13 0.40
N ASN A 47 -11.61 12.04 0.48
CA ASN A 47 -12.56 13.13 0.27
C ASN A 47 -12.40 13.85 -1.08
N LEU A 48 -12.04 13.10 -2.13
CA LEU A 48 -11.85 13.64 -3.47
C LEU A 48 -13.10 13.42 -4.32
N SER A 49 -13.52 14.43 -5.09
CA SER A 49 -14.47 14.26 -6.17
C SER A 49 -13.84 13.50 -7.35
N GLN A 50 -14.68 12.91 -8.21
CA GLN A 50 -14.20 12.30 -9.45
C GLN A 50 -13.54 13.32 -10.40
N VAL A 51 -13.87 14.61 -10.30
CA VAL A 51 -13.24 15.64 -11.13
C VAL A 51 -11.82 15.89 -10.63
N GLU A 52 -11.66 16.12 -9.33
CA GLU A 52 -10.35 16.40 -8.72
C GLU A 52 -9.35 15.25 -8.93
N MET A 53 -9.77 14.00 -8.69
CA MET A 53 -8.87 12.86 -8.91
C MET A 53 -8.56 12.64 -10.40
N ALA A 54 -9.52 12.88 -11.29
CA ALA A 54 -9.29 12.76 -12.73
C ALA A 54 -8.27 13.80 -13.22
N ASP A 55 -8.37 15.04 -12.72
CA ASP A 55 -7.42 16.11 -13.03
C ASP A 55 -6.01 15.76 -12.54
N GLN A 56 -5.87 15.21 -11.33
CA GLN A 56 -4.57 14.77 -10.80
C GLN A 56 -3.94 13.61 -11.60
N LEU A 57 -4.78 12.72 -12.13
CA LEU A 57 -4.35 11.60 -12.98
C LEU A 57 -4.23 11.98 -14.47
N ASN A 58 -4.47 13.25 -14.82
CA ASN A 58 -4.45 13.74 -16.20
C ASN A 58 -5.35 12.92 -17.15
N ILE A 59 -6.55 12.58 -16.69
CA ILE A 59 -7.60 11.91 -17.47
C ILE A 59 -8.91 12.69 -17.40
N SER A 60 -9.84 12.42 -18.31
CA SER A 60 -11.18 13.02 -18.21
C SER A 60 -11.98 12.41 -17.05
N ASN A 61 -12.88 13.21 -16.46
CA ASN A 61 -13.85 12.73 -15.47
C ASN A 61 -14.67 11.52 -15.99
N VAL A 62 -15.01 11.51 -17.29
CA VAL A 62 -15.70 10.40 -17.94
C VAL A 62 -14.86 9.12 -17.94
N GLN A 63 -13.54 9.21 -18.14
CA GLN A 63 -12.64 8.05 -18.05
C GLN A 63 -12.62 7.48 -16.63
N LEU A 64 -12.44 8.32 -15.60
CA LEU A 64 -12.44 7.86 -14.22
C LEU A 64 -13.78 7.22 -13.83
N ASN A 65 -14.91 7.82 -14.23
CA ASN A 65 -16.23 7.22 -14.00
C ASN A 65 -16.37 5.84 -14.68
N ARG A 66 -15.86 5.67 -15.90
CA ARG A 66 -15.86 4.36 -16.58
C ARG A 66 -14.98 3.33 -15.87
N TYR A 67 -13.87 3.75 -15.25
CA TYR A 67 -13.05 2.88 -14.42
C TYR A 67 -13.79 2.45 -13.15
N GLU A 68 -14.36 3.39 -12.41
CA GLU A 68 -15.08 3.11 -11.17
C GLU A 68 -16.35 2.27 -11.37
N SER A 69 -17.08 2.50 -12.47
CA SER A 69 -18.26 1.72 -12.83
C SER A 69 -17.93 0.35 -13.44
N GLY A 70 -16.68 0.13 -13.86
CA GLY A 70 -16.25 -1.11 -14.51
C GLY A 70 -16.63 -1.19 -15.99
N ALA A 71 -17.21 -0.11 -16.55
CA ALA A 71 -17.52 0.00 -17.97
C ALA A 71 -16.26 -0.04 -18.86
N ARG A 72 -15.11 0.34 -18.30
CA ARG A 72 -13.79 0.22 -18.94
C ARG A 72 -12.76 -0.13 -17.89
N LYS A 73 -11.74 -0.92 -18.26
CA LYS A 73 -10.56 -1.15 -17.41
C LYS A 73 -9.46 -0.12 -17.76
N PRO A 74 -8.72 0.41 -16.77
CA PRO A 74 -7.48 1.12 -17.05
C PRO A 74 -6.50 0.16 -17.75
N ASP A 75 -5.66 0.71 -18.62
CA ASP A 75 -4.49 -0.02 -19.12
C ASP A 75 -3.46 -0.20 -17.97
N PRO A 76 -2.43 -1.05 -18.15
CA PRO A 76 -1.45 -1.32 -17.10
C PRO A 76 -0.77 -0.04 -16.57
N GLU A 77 -0.42 0.89 -17.43
CA GLU A 77 0.24 2.15 -17.08
C GLU A 77 -0.67 3.02 -16.21
N MET A 78 -1.93 3.21 -16.61
CA MET A 78 -2.93 3.96 -15.83
C MET A 78 -3.26 3.25 -14.51
N LEU A 79 -3.29 1.92 -14.49
CA LEU A 79 -3.53 1.16 -13.26
C LEU A 79 -2.43 1.39 -12.23
N VAL A 80 -1.17 1.43 -12.66
CA VAL A 80 -0.02 1.76 -11.80
C VAL A 80 -0.13 3.21 -11.31
N GLN A 81 -0.43 4.16 -12.19
CA GLN A 81 -0.61 5.58 -11.80
C GLN A 81 -1.72 5.76 -10.75
N ILE A 82 -2.85 5.07 -10.91
CA ILE A 82 -3.94 5.08 -9.93
C ILE A 82 -3.47 4.50 -8.59
N ALA A 83 -2.73 3.38 -8.61
CA ALA A 83 -2.20 2.75 -7.41
C ALA A 83 -1.22 3.67 -6.66
N ASP A 84 -0.30 4.30 -7.38
CA ASP A 84 0.67 5.23 -6.83
C ASP A 84 0.00 6.47 -6.24
N TYR A 85 -0.94 7.09 -6.97
CA TYR A 85 -1.71 8.25 -6.50
C TYR A 85 -2.49 7.94 -5.23
N LEU A 86 -3.11 6.76 -5.16
CA LEU A 86 -3.87 6.31 -4.00
C LEU A 86 -2.98 5.75 -2.87
N ASN A 87 -1.68 5.62 -3.09
CA ASN A 87 -0.71 5.03 -2.19
C ASN A 87 -1.06 3.58 -1.77
N VAL A 88 -1.44 2.75 -2.73
CA VAL A 88 -1.76 1.32 -2.52
C VAL A 88 -1.06 0.44 -3.55
N SER A 89 -1.03 -0.87 -3.33
CA SER A 89 -0.54 -1.80 -4.35
C SER A 89 -1.57 -2.08 -5.46
N VAL A 90 -1.09 -2.43 -6.65
CA VAL A 90 -1.95 -2.93 -7.74
C VAL A 90 -2.67 -4.22 -7.33
N ASP A 91 -2.02 -5.08 -6.54
CA ASP A 91 -2.64 -6.29 -5.96
C ASP A 91 -3.86 -5.95 -5.09
N PHE A 92 -3.78 -4.84 -4.32
CA PHE A 92 -4.96 -4.34 -3.62
C PHE A 92 -6.01 -3.88 -4.62
N LEU A 93 -5.71 -3.03 -5.59
CA LEU A 93 -6.74 -2.61 -6.55
C LEU A 93 -7.41 -3.78 -7.27
N LEU A 94 -6.67 -4.85 -7.59
CA LEU A 94 -7.17 -6.04 -8.28
C LEU A 94 -7.87 -7.08 -7.39
N GLY A 95 -7.97 -6.88 -6.08
CA GLY A 95 -8.65 -7.83 -5.19
C GLY A 95 -7.81 -9.03 -4.75
N ARG A 96 -6.48 -9.02 -4.98
CA ARG A 96 -5.58 -10.14 -4.65
C ARG A 96 -5.16 -10.17 -3.18
N VAL A 97 -5.29 -9.04 -2.48
CA VAL A 97 -5.06 -8.92 -1.03
C VAL A 97 -6.29 -8.33 -0.33
N PRO A 98 -6.64 -8.79 0.89
CA PRO A 98 -7.87 -8.37 1.56
C PRO A 98 -7.78 -6.97 2.19
N ALA A 99 -6.59 -6.58 2.68
CA ALA A 99 -6.36 -5.30 3.35
C ALA A 99 -5.60 -4.32 2.45
N VAL A 100 -5.83 -3.02 2.66
CA VAL A 100 -5.01 -1.95 2.09
C VAL A 100 -3.60 -2.17 2.60
N GLN A 101 -2.71 -2.65 1.73
CA GLN A 101 -1.29 -2.52 1.96
C GLN A 101 -0.95 -1.13 1.44
N GLU A 102 -0.37 -0.28 2.29
CA GLU A 102 0.33 0.91 1.80
C GLU A 102 1.17 0.49 0.60
N SER A 103 1.12 1.26 -0.49
CA SER A 103 2.06 1.06 -1.59
C SER A 103 3.42 0.89 -0.93
N PRO A 104 4.12 -0.25 -1.13
CA PRO A 104 5.46 -0.43 -0.62
C PRO A 104 6.25 0.73 -1.20
N SER A 105 6.46 1.76 -0.38
CA SER A 105 6.93 3.05 -0.82
C SER A 105 8.18 2.81 -1.64
N SER A 106 8.16 3.13 -2.94
CA SER A 106 9.35 3.19 -3.79
C SER A 106 10.28 1.98 -3.55
N TYR A 107 10.05 0.85 -4.22
CA TYR A 107 10.93 -0.33 -4.13
C TYR A 107 12.37 0.02 -4.57
N PHE A 108 13.11 0.56 -3.60
CA PHE A 108 14.50 0.96 -3.62
C PHE A 108 14.89 2.02 -4.66
N SER A 109 15.69 3.00 -4.23
CA SER A 109 16.56 3.71 -5.16
C SER A 109 17.38 2.69 -5.96
N LYS A 110 17.87 3.05 -7.15
CA LYS A 110 18.68 2.14 -7.98
C LYS A 110 19.84 1.52 -7.19
N ASP A 111 20.42 2.27 -6.28
CA ASP A 111 21.52 1.84 -5.42
C ASP A 111 21.06 0.86 -4.34
N GLU A 112 19.92 1.13 -3.71
CA GLU A 112 19.32 0.21 -2.75
C GLU A 112 18.84 -1.09 -3.41
N ALA A 113 18.37 -1.06 -4.66
CA ALA A 113 17.93 -2.25 -5.38
C ALA A 113 19.12 -3.17 -5.67
N GLN A 114 20.25 -2.57 -6.07
CA GLN A 114 21.51 -3.27 -6.26
C GLN A 114 22.06 -3.82 -4.95
N LEU A 115 21.95 -3.07 -3.85
CA LEU A 115 22.33 -3.54 -2.53
C LEU A 115 21.49 -4.76 -2.12
N MET A 116 20.18 -4.68 -2.28
CA MET A 116 19.27 -5.77 -1.94
C MET A 116 19.49 -7.01 -2.80
N ASP A 117 19.81 -6.85 -4.07
CA ASP A 117 20.19 -7.96 -4.93
C ASP A 117 21.47 -8.65 -4.44
N ARG A 118 22.51 -7.89 -4.11
CA ARG A 118 23.75 -8.45 -3.54
C ARG A 118 23.51 -9.16 -2.22
N ILE A 119 22.73 -8.54 -1.32
CA ILE A 119 22.38 -9.10 -0.02
C ILE A 119 21.63 -10.43 -0.20
N ARG A 120 20.68 -10.53 -1.12
CA ARG A 120 19.92 -11.77 -1.35
C ARG A 120 20.79 -12.98 -1.72
N HIS A 121 21.94 -12.73 -2.34
CA HIS A 121 22.86 -13.78 -2.81
C HIS A 121 23.99 -14.10 -1.82
N LEU A 122 24.11 -13.39 -0.70
CA LEU A 122 25.10 -13.76 0.31
C LEU A 122 24.68 -15.09 0.98
N PRO A 123 25.64 -15.99 1.28
CA PRO A 123 25.38 -17.21 2.02
C PRO A 123 24.67 -16.90 3.35
N ASP A 124 23.75 -17.78 3.73
CA ASP A 124 23.00 -17.72 5.00
C ASP A 124 22.13 -16.47 5.22
N MET A 125 21.97 -15.60 4.22
CA MET A 125 21.15 -14.40 4.37
C MET A 125 19.67 -14.69 4.57
N TYR A 126 19.12 -15.69 3.88
CA TYR A 126 17.73 -16.04 4.08
C TYR A 126 17.46 -16.56 5.51
N PRO A 127 18.25 -17.51 6.05
CA PRO A 127 18.21 -17.87 7.48
C PRO A 127 18.40 -16.67 8.42
N PHE A 128 19.34 -15.77 8.11
CA PHE A 128 19.61 -14.58 8.92
C PHE A 128 18.43 -13.62 8.98
N ILE A 129 17.80 -13.30 7.84
CA ILE A 129 16.61 -12.44 7.79
C ILE A 129 15.44 -13.09 8.55
N GLN A 130 15.30 -14.41 8.44
CA GLN A 130 14.27 -15.15 9.17
C GLN A 130 14.50 -15.14 10.70
N ASP A 131 15.74 -15.31 11.17
CA ASP A 131 16.07 -15.19 12.60
C ASP A 131 15.83 -13.76 13.11
N LEU A 132 16.16 -12.74 12.32
CA LEU A 132 15.88 -11.35 12.66
C LEU A 132 14.39 -11.02 12.70
N ALA A 133 13.61 -11.55 11.76
CA ALA A 133 12.16 -11.34 11.73
C ALA A 133 11.46 -11.91 12.98
N THR A 134 12.01 -12.99 13.53
CA THR A 134 11.52 -13.61 14.77
C THR A 134 12.09 -12.98 16.05
N HIS A 135 13.14 -12.17 15.94
CA HIS A 135 13.82 -11.50 17.05
C HIS A 135 14.17 -10.04 16.69
N PRO A 136 13.16 -9.15 16.50
CA PRO A 136 13.36 -7.80 16.00
C PRO A 136 14.25 -6.92 16.89
N GLU A 137 14.37 -7.23 18.19
CA GLU A 137 15.28 -6.55 19.12
C GLU A 137 16.76 -6.73 18.76
N LYS A 138 17.12 -7.82 18.05
CA LYS A 138 18.49 -8.04 17.54
C LYS A 138 18.87 -7.01 16.47
N ALA A 139 17.90 -6.47 15.71
CA ALA A 139 18.17 -5.43 14.72
C ALA A 139 18.80 -4.18 15.36
N GLY A 140 18.39 -3.82 16.59
CA GLY A 140 19.01 -2.73 17.34
C GLY A 140 20.48 -3.00 17.70
N LYS A 141 20.87 -4.26 17.92
CA LYS A 141 22.28 -4.63 18.16
C LYS A 141 23.10 -4.54 16.87
N LEU A 142 22.54 -4.94 15.73
CA LEU A 142 23.19 -4.78 14.42
C LEU A 142 23.45 -3.31 14.11
N MET A 143 22.51 -2.42 14.42
CA MET A 143 22.72 -0.98 14.25
C MET A 143 23.84 -0.46 15.14
N LYS A 144 23.99 -0.96 16.37
CA LYS A 144 25.14 -0.60 17.23
C LYS A 144 26.46 -1.07 16.65
N ILE A 145 26.53 -2.29 16.13
CA ILE A 145 27.72 -2.81 15.45
C ILE A 145 28.05 -1.95 14.22
N TRP A 146 27.04 -1.61 13.41
CA TRP A 146 27.21 -0.70 12.29
C TRP A 146 27.72 0.69 12.70
N THR A 147 27.24 1.25 13.81
CA THR A 147 27.75 2.54 14.30
C THR A 147 29.21 2.51 14.74
N ILE A 148 29.73 1.33 15.12
CA ILE A 148 31.14 1.15 15.44
C ILE A 148 31.94 1.09 14.13
N ILE A 149 31.53 0.21 13.21
CA ILE A 149 32.28 -0.07 11.97
C ILE A 149 32.28 1.13 11.01
N ARG A 150 31.22 1.95 10.98
CA ARG A 150 31.15 3.09 10.04
C ARG A 150 32.04 4.29 10.41
N ASN A 151 32.55 4.32 11.65
CA ASN A 151 33.32 5.44 12.20
C ASN A 151 34.83 5.14 12.24
N ASP A 152 35.25 3.93 11.85
CA ASP A 152 36.64 3.51 11.62
C ASP A 152 36.98 3.61 10.12
#